data_AF-A0A2V7WHR1-F1
#
_entry.id   AF-A0A2V7WHR1-F1
#
_cell.length_a   1.000
_cell.length_b   1.000
_cell.length_c   1.000
_cell.angle_alpha   90.00
_cell.angle_beta   90.00
_cell.angle_gamma   90.00
#
_symmetry.space_group_name_H-M   'P 1'
#
loop_
_entity.id
_entity.type
_entity.pdbx_description
1 polymer ?
#
loop_
_entity_poly.entity_id
_entity_poly.type
_entity_poly.pdbx_seq_one_letter_code
_entity_poly.pdbx_strand_id
1 'polypeptide(L)'
;MRKYVISIAVAALATPLFAQTAAPARVAVIDVQKVLTTSNAGKTAYERLKKLQDDRMARAQKMQEDMNALNTDINTKKLSLSEEKLTDLQKQLTDKQVALQRFGQDADKEITEARDKALQELEGKIKPVIDSLGKEMGLAAIFNKFESGLVYASDAIDITDTVIKRFNDATASETPAPAAATKKQ
;
A
#
# COMPACT_ATOMS: atom_id res chain seq x y z
N MET A 1 -0.87 -60.94 -75.49
CA MET A 1 -1.27 -61.75 -74.32
C MET A 1 -0.44 -61.31 -73.11
N ARG A 2 -1.12 -61.00 -71.99
CA ARG A 2 -0.63 -60.80 -70.60
C ARG A 2 0.22 -59.52 -70.37
N LYS A 3 -0.36 -58.43 -69.82
CA LYS A 3 -0.47 -58.03 -68.38
C LYS A 3 0.94 -57.93 -67.76
N TYR A 4 1.40 -56.81 -67.18
CA TYR A 4 1.05 -56.33 -65.84
C TYR A 4 1.19 -54.79 -65.68
N VAL A 5 0.25 -54.23 -64.93
CA VAL A 5 0.19 -52.86 -64.42
C VAL A 5 1.05 -52.78 -63.16
N ILE A 6 2.00 -51.84 -63.08
CA ILE A 6 2.70 -51.53 -61.82
C ILE A 6 2.27 -50.14 -61.39
N SER A 7 1.25 -50.11 -60.54
CA SER A 7 0.82 -48.94 -59.79
C SER A 7 1.84 -48.64 -58.70
N ILE A 8 2.47 -47.47 -58.74
CA ILE A 8 3.32 -46.97 -57.66
C ILE A 8 2.39 -46.49 -56.55
N ALA A 9 2.25 -47.31 -55.51
CA ALA A 9 1.57 -46.93 -54.28
C ALA A 9 2.52 -46.07 -53.43
N VAL A 10 2.31 -44.74 -53.44
CA VAL A 10 2.91 -43.84 -52.45
C VAL A 10 2.17 -44.08 -51.14
N ALA A 11 2.75 -44.90 -50.26
CA ALA A 11 2.30 -45.01 -48.88
C ALA A 11 2.75 -43.75 -48.13
N ALA A 12 1.91 -42.73 -48.13
CA ALA A 12 2.04 -41.60 -47.21
C ALA A 12 1.79 -42.11 -45.79
N LEU A 13 2.88 -42.28 -45.03
CA LEU A 13 2.84 -42.48 -43.58
C LEU A 13 2.21 -41.23 -42.96
N ALA A 14 0.90 -41.24 -42.78
CA ALA A 14 0.20 -40.31 -41.90
C ALA A 14 0.58 -40.64 -40.46
N THR A 15 1.69 -40.08 -39.97
CA THR A 15 1.92 -40.03 -38.53
C THR A 15 0.84 -39.15 -37.93
N PRO A 16 0.09 -39.61 -36.91
CA PRO A 16 -0.80 -38.72 -36.20
C PRO A 16 0.09 -37.65 -35.56
N LEU A 17 -0.02 -36.41 -36.05
CA LEU A 17 0.40 -35.23 -35.32
C LEU A 17 -0.36 -35.29 -33.98
N PHE A 18 0.30 -35.81 -32.94
CA PHE A 18 -0.21 -35.70 -31.59
C PHE A 18 -0.53 -34.24 -31.37
N ALA A 19 -1.83 -33.95 -31.19
CA ALA A 19 -2.28 -32.63 -30.79
C ALA A 19 -1.40 -32.23 -29.59
N GLN A 20 -0.63 -31.16 -29.74
CA GLN A 20 0.06 -30.54 -28.62
C GLN A 20 -1.04 -30.05 -27.67
N THR A 21 -1.48 -30.91 -26.75
CA THR A 21 -2.32 -30.50 -25.64
C THR A 21 -1.50 -29.46 -24.90
N ALA A 22 -1.88 -28.19 -25.05
CA ALA A 22 -1.29 -27.09 -24.31
C ALA A 22 -1.24 -27.51 -22.83
N ALA A 23 -0.08 -27.36 -22.20
CA ALA A 23 0.07 -27.68 -20.79
C ALA A 23 -1.04 -26.94 -20.01
N PRO A 24 -1.67 -27.57 -19.02
CA PRO A 24 -2.78 -26.96 -18.30
C PRO A 24 -2.31 -25.62 -17.73
N ALA A 25 -3.05 -24.55 -18.06
CA ALA A 25 -2.75 -23.19 -17.64
C ALA A 25 -2.68 -23.15 -16.11
N ARG A 26 -1.52 -22.78 -15.56
CA ARG A 26 -1.30 -22.70 -14.12
C ARG A 26 -1.75 -21.34 -13.61
N VAL A 27 -2.50 -21.33 -12.52
CA VAL A 27 -2.93 -20.10 -11.83
C VAL A 27 -2.37 -20.07 -10.42
N ALA A 28 -2.21 -18.87 -9.87
CA ALA A 28 -1.82 -18.67 -8.48
C ALA A 28 -2.74 -17.66 -7.81
N VAL A 29 -2.67 -17.62 -6.48
CA VAL A 29 -3.37 -16.63 -5.66
C VAL A 29 -2.39 -15.89 -4.76
N ILE A 30 -2.75 -14.65 -4.41
CA ILE A 30 -2.01 -13.81 -3.48
C ILE A 30 -2.96 -13.11 -2.52
N ASP A 31 -2.51 -12.88 -1.29
CA ASP A 31 -3.13 -11.96 -0.36
C ASP A 31 -2.38 -10.63 -0.39
N VAL A 32 -2.89 -9.68 -1.17
CA VAL A 32 -2.28 -8.36 -1.32
C VAL A 32 -2.21 -7.62 0.02
N GLN A 33 -3.24 -7.74 0.86
CA GLN A 33 -3.26 -7.10 2.19
C GLN A 33 -2.14 -7.64 3.08
N LYS A 34 -1.89 -8.96 3.07
CA LYS A 34 -0.75 -9.55 3.79
C LYS A 34 0.58 -9.10 3.19
N VAL A 35 0.72 -8.99 1.87
CA VAL A 35 1.96 -8.46 1.27
C VAL A 35 2.23 -7.04 1.76
N LEU A 36 1.21 -6.16 1.71
CA LEU A 36 1.33 -4.77 2.13
C LEU A 36 1.60 -4.63 3.63
N THR A 37 1.02 -5.46 4.50
CA THR A 37 1.19 -5.31 5.96
C THR A 37 2.45 -5.96 6.51
N THR A 38 2.98 -6.99 5.84
CA THR A 38 4.13 -7.75 6.33
C THR A 38 5.46 -7.36 5.68
N SER A 39 5.43 -6.78 4.48
CA SER A 39 6.62 -6.34 3.76
C SER A 39 7.33 -5.17 4.45
N ASN A 40 8.63 -5.02 4.20
CA ASN A 40 9.43 -3.93 4.74
C ASN A 40 8.94 -2.58 4.23
N ALA A 41 8.69 -2.46 2.92
CA ALA A 41 8.17 -1.23 2.32
C ALA A 41 6.82 -0.82 2.93
N GLY A 42 5.93 -1.80 3.16
CA GLY A 42 4.64 -1.57 3.79
C GLY A 42 4.74 -1.15 5.27
N LYS A 43 5.61 -1.79 6.04
CA LYS A 43 5.92 -1.38 7.42
C LYS A 43 6.47 0.05 7.47
N THR A 44 7.39 0.39 6.58
CA THR A 44 7.93 1.76 6.48
C THR A 44 6.85 2.78 6.12
N ALA A 45 5.94 2.46 5.19
CA ALA A 45 4.81 3.31 4.86
C ALA A 45 3.88 3.52 6.07
N TYR A 46 3.58 2.44 6.81
CA TYR A 46 2.80 2.50 8.03
C TYR A 46 3.45 3.38 9.11
N GLU A 47 4.76 3.24 9.33
CA GLU A 47 5.49 4.07 10.30
C GLU A 47 5.44 5.56 9.94
N ARG A 48 5.53 5.91 8.65
CA ARG A 48 5.39 7.30 8.18
C ARG A 48 3.99 7.84 8.45
N LEU A 49 2.94 7.06 8.15
CA LEU A 49 1.56 7.46 8.44
C LEU A 49 1.31 7.62 9.93
N LYS A 50 1.81 6.68 10.75
CA LYS A 50 1.71 6.77 12.20
C LYS A 50 2.39 8.04 12.72
N LYS A 51 3.60 8.34 12.23
CA LYS A 51 4.30 9.56 12.61
C LYS A 51 3.52 10.82 12.25
N LEU A 52 2.95 10.90 11.04
CA LEU A 52 2.10 12.01 10.63
C LEU A 52 0.90 12.17 11.58
N GLN A 53 0.22 11.07 11.92
CA GLN A 53 -0.90 11.08 12.85
C GLN A 53 -0.46 11.56 14.25
N ASP A 54 0.63 11.02 14.79
CA ASP A 54 1.16 11.41 16.11
C ASP A 54 1.51 12.91 16.12
N ASP A 55 2.18 13.41 15.08
CA ASP A 55 2.57 14.83 14.94
C ASP A 55 1.33 15.75 14.90
N ARG A 56 0.26 15.33 14.20
CA ARG A 56 -1.00 16.09 14.15
C ARG A 56 -1.74 16.06 15.48
N MET A 57 -1.80 14.91 16.15
CA MET A 57 -2.38 14.78 17.49
C MET A 57 -1.66 15.67 18.51
N ALA A 58 -0.32 15.66 18.52
CA ALA A 58 0.47 16.50 19.41
C ALA A 58 0.19 18.00 19.18
N ARG A 59 0.06 18.41 17.92
CA ARG A 59 -0.27 19.80 17.56
C ARG A 59 -1.69 20.19 17.97
N ALA A 60 -2.69 19.32 17.77
CA ALA A 60 -4.05 19.55 18.25
C ALA A 60 -4.08 19.69 19.78
N GLN A 61 -3.38 18.81 20.50
CA GLN A 61 -3.27 18.89 21.96
C GLN A 61 -2.68 20.22 22.41
N LYS A 62 -1.62 20.70 21.74
CA LYS A 62 -1.02 21.99 22.07
C LYS A 62 -1.98 23.16 21.86
N MET A 63 -2.75 23.14 20.76
CA MET A 63 -3.78 24.15 20.48
C MET A 63 -4.89 24.14 21.55
N GLN A 64 -5.31 22.94 21.98
CA GLN A 64 -6.30 22.77 23.05
C GLN A 64 -5.79 23.31 24.40
N GLU A 65 -4.53 23.03 24.75
CA GLU A 65 -3.89 23.56 25.96
C GLU A 65 -3.84 25.09 25.95
N ASP A 66 -3.43 25.69 24.85
CA ASP A 66 -3.36 27.15 24.70
C ASP A 66 -4.75 27.80 24.78
N MET A 67 -5.78 27.14 24.24
CA MET A 67 -7.17 27.57 24.34
C MET A 67 -7.68 27.49 25.80
N ASN A 68 -7.40 26.39 26.50
CA ASN A 68 -7.79 26.20 27.89
C ASN A 68 -7.10 27.20 28.82
N ALA A 69 -5.82 27.50 28.56
CA ALA A 69 -5.06 28.51 29.30
C ALA A 69 -5.68 29.90 29.14
N LEU A 70 -6.03 30.30 27.91
CA LEU A 70 -6.71 31.57 27.64
C LEU A 70 -8.08 31.65 28.33
N ASN A 71 -8.87 30.59 28.24
CA ASN A 71 -10.17 30.52 28.93
C ASN A 71 -10.03 30.65 30.45
N THR A 72 -9.00 30.03 31.03
CA THR A 72 -8.71 30.14 32.47
C THR A 72 -8.29 31.57 32.84
N ASP A 73 -7.45 32.22 32.02
CA ASP A 73 -7.02 33.61 32.22
C ASP A 73 -8.22 34.58 32.21
N ILE A 74 -9.12 34.44 31.22
CA ILE A 74 -10.36 35.21 31.15
C ILE A 74 -11.19 35.02 32.43
N ASN A 75 -11.43 33.78 32.84
CA ASN A 75 -12.29 33.50 34.00
C ASN A 75 -11.72 34.03 35.32
N THR A 76 -10.39 34.00 35.49
CA THR A 76 -9.72 34.47 36.70
C THR A 76 -9.61 35.99 36.75
N LYS A 77 -9.44 36.67 35.60
CA LYS A 77 -9.21 38.13 35.54
C LYS A 77 -10.43 38.95 35.12
N LYS A 78 -11.56 38.34 34.73
CA LYS A 78 -12.73 39.06 34.18
C LYS A 78 -13.20 40.27 34.99
N LEU A 79 -13.05 40.25 36.32
CA LEU A 79 -13.49 41.35 37.19
C LEU A 79 -12.51 42.53 37.24
N SER A 80 -11.26 42.34 36.81
CA SER A 80 -10.22 43.36 36.80
C SER A 80 -9.85 43.86 35.38
N LEU A 81 -10.40 43.25 34.34
CA LEU A 81 -10.21 43.66 32.95
C LEU A 81 -11.16 44.80 32.58
N SER A 82 -10.73 45.68 31.67
CA SER A 82 -11.65 46.58 30.99
C SER A 82 -12.59 45.80 30.06
N GLU A 83 -13.76 46.36 29.77
CA GLU A 83 -14.73 45.77 28.84
C GLU A 83 -14.09 45.49 27.47
N GLU A 84 -13.37 46.46 26.91
CA GLU A 84 -12.63 46.32 25.66
C GLU A 84 -11.65 45.14 25.70
N LYS A 85 -10.88 45.00 26.79
CA LYS A 85 -9.90 43.92 26.90
C LYS A 85 -10.56 42.56 27.06
N LEU A 86 -11.69 42.49 27.78
CA LEU A 86 -12.47 41.27 27.91
C LEU A 86 -13.03 40.83 26.55
N THR A 87 -13.58 41.76 25.76
CA THR A 87 -14.08 41.50 24.39
C THR A 87 -12.97 40.99 23.47
N ASP A 88 -11.77 41.59 23.50
CA ASP A 88 -10.61 41.14 22.73
C ASP A 88 -10.21 39.69 23.08
N LEU A 89 -10.10 39.35 24.37
CA LEU A 89 -9.74 38.00 24.81
C LEU A 89 -10.82 36.96 24.45
N GLN A 90 -12.10 37.32 24.56
CA GLN A 90 -13.20 36.45 24.14
C GLN A 90 -13.14 36.18 22.63
N LYS A 91 -12.86 37.20 21.82
CA LYS A 91 -12.65 37.04 20.38
C LYS A 91 -11.48 36.10 20.10
N GLN A 92 -10.34 36.27 20.78
CA GLN A 92 -9.18 35.38 20.63
C GLN A 92 -9.51 33.92 21.03
N LEU A 93 -10.35 33.72 22.04
CA LEU A 93 -10.81 32.39 22.43
C LEU A 93 -11.66 31.74 21.33
N THR A 94 -12.61 32.49 20.76
CA THR A 94 -13.41 32.05 19.61
C THR A 94 -12.53 31.74 18.39
N ASP A 95 -11.56 32.61 18.10
CA ASP A 95 -10.62 32.40 16.98
C ASP A 95 -9.80 31.10 17.18
N LYS A 96 -9.36 30.81 18.40
CA LYS A 96 -8.68 29.55 18.75
C LYS A 96 -9.58 28.32 18.62
N GLN A 97 -10.85 28.40 19.02
CA GLN A 97 -11.83 27.32 18.85
C GLN A 97 -12.01 26.98 17.37
N VAL A 98 -12.23 27.99 16.54
CA VAL A 98 -12.37 27.82 15.08
C VAL A 98 -11.09 27.26 14.47
N ALA A 99 -9.93 27.73 14.89
CA ALA A 99 -8.65 27.23 14.41
C ALA A 99 -8.43 25.75 14.75
N LEU A 100 -8.77 25.32 15.97
CA LEU A 100 -8.67 23.91 16.39
C LEU A 100 -9.61 23.02 15.57
N GLN A 101 -10.85 23.46 15.35
CA GLN A 101 -11.81 22.71 14.53
C GLN A 101 -11.32 22.55 13.08
N ARG A 102 -10.83 23.64 12.47
CA ARG A 102 -10.26 23.59 11.11
C ARG A 102 -9.04 22.69 11.04
N PHE A 103 -8.15 22.80 12.03
CA PHE A 103 -6.97 21.95 12.11
C PHE A 103 -7.33 20.46 12.15
N GLY A 104 -8.36 20.06 12.90
CA GLY A 104 -8.82 18.68 12.92
C GLY A 104 -9.28 18.20 11.55
N GLN A 105 -10.11 18.99 10.86
CA GLN A 105 -10.60 18.67 9.51
C GLN A 105 -9.45 18.55 8.49
N ASP A 106 -8.50 19.48 8.54
CA ASP A 106 -7.33 19.48 7.66
C ASP A 106 -6.42 18.29 7.94
N ALA A 107 -6.20 17.95 9.22
CA ALA A 107 -5.39 16.80 9.62
C ALA A 107 -6.01 15.48 9.16
N ASP A 108 -7.33 15.29 9.31
CA ASP A 108 -8.03 14.08 8.86
C ASP A 108 -7.93 13.90 7.34
N LYS A 109 -8.07 15.00 6.60
CA LYS A 109 -7.89 15.03 5.15
C LYS A 109 -6.46 14.67 4.76
N GLU A 110 -5.47 15.30 5.37
CA GLU A 110 -4.05 15.05 5.09
C GLU A 110 -3.65 13.60 5.39
N ILE A 111 -4.11 13.03 6.50
CA ILE A 111 -3.86 11.63 6.85
C ILE A 111 -4.49 10.70 5.82
N THR A 112 -5.70 11.00 5.36
CA THR A 112 -6.38 10.21 4.32
C THR A 112 -5.63 10.27 2.99
N GLU A 113 -5.27 11.47 2.53
CA GLU A 113 -4.50 11.66 1.29
C GLU A 113 -3.12 10.97 1.37
N ALA A 114 -2.44 11.07 2.51
CA ALA A 114 -1.15 10.41 2.73
C ALA A 114 -1.29 8.88 2.69
N ARG A 115 -2.36 8.33 3.27
CA ARG A 115 -2.66 6.89 3.23
C ARG A 115 -2.91 6.41 1.80
N ASP A 116 -3.75 7.12 1.06
CA ASP A 116 -4.11 6.74 -0.31
C ASP A 116 -2.88 6.80 -1.22
N LYS A 117 -2.05 7.84 -1.07
CA LYS A 117 -0.78 7.97 -1.79
C LYS A 117 0.18 6.83 -1.44
N ALA A 118 0.34 6.50 -0.16
CA ALA A 118 1.20 5.40 0.26
C ALA A 118 0.74 4.05 -0.32
N LEU A 119 -0.58 3.81 -0.38
CA LEU A 119 -1.13 2.61 -1.01
C LEU A 119 -0.82 2.57 -2.51
N GLN A 120 -1.08 3.67 -3.24
CA GLN A 120 -0.77 3.78 -4.67
C GLN A 120 0.71 3.56 -4.97
N GLU A 121 1.61 4.13 -4.14
CA GLU A 121 3.05 3.92 -4.28
C GLU A 121 3.45 2.45 -4.07
N LEU A 122 2.87 1.78 -3.08
CA LEU A 122 3.13 0.35 -2.83
C LEU A 122 2.59 -0.53 -3.97
N GLU A 123 1.37 -0.24 -4.46
CA GLU A 123 0.77 -0.92 -5.60
C GLU A 123 1.63 -0.78 -6.87
N GLY A 124 2.14 0.42 -7.13
CA GLY A 124 3.05 0.67 -8.25
C GLY A 124 4.32 -0.16 -8.18
N LYS A 125 4.81 -0.47 -6.97
CA LYS A 125 6.03 -1.28 -6.76
C LYS A 125 5.77 -2.78 -6.69
N ILE A 126 4.63 -3.23 -6.18
CA ILE A 126 4.29 -4.67 -6.09
C ILE A 126 3.91 -5.24 -7.45
N LYS A 127 3.25 -4.46 -8.32
CA LYS A 127 2.83 -4.92 -9.64
C LYS A 127 3.96 -5.51 -10.49
N PRO A 128 5.12 -4.84 -10.69
CA PRO A 128 6.21 -5.43 -11.47
C PRO A 128 6.79 -6.69 -10.83
N VAL A 129 6.74 -6.83 -9.51
CA VAL A 129 7.14 -8.06 -8.80
C VAL A 129 6.20 -9.21 -9.14
N ILE A 130 4.89 -8.97 -9.10
CA ILE A 130 3.86 -9.94 -9.48
C ILE A 130 4.01 -10.33 -10.96
N ASP A 131 4.20 -9.34 -11.85
CA ASP A 131 4.39 -9.58 -13.28
C ASP A 131 5.64 -10.43 -13.57
N SER A 132 6.75 -10.18 -12.87
CA SER A 132 7.99 -10.97 -13.00
C SER A 132 7.78 -12.42 -12.54
N LEU A 133 7.19 -12.60 -11.36
CA LEU A 133 6.91 -13.93 -10.81
C LEU A 133 5.94 -14.71 -11.70
N GLY A 134 4.90 -14.06 -12.23
CA GLY A 134 3.98 -14.68 -13.18
C GLY A 134 4.68 -15.26 -14.40
N LYS A 135 5.62 -14.49 -14.99
CA LYS A 135 6.42 -14.93 -16.15
C LYS A 135 7.42 -16.03 -15.77
N GLU A 136 8.16 -15.85 -14.69
CA GLU A 136 9.18 -16.80 -14.20
C GLU A 136 8.56 -18.17 -13.86
N MET A 137 7.35 -18.18 -13.31
CA MET A 137 6.65 -19.40 -12.91
C MET A 137 5.74 -19.99 -14.01
N GLY A 138 5.64 -19.33 -15.16
CA GLY A 138 4.77 -19.74 -16.28
C GLY A 138 3.29 -19.73 -15.93
N LEU A 139 2.85 -18.75 -15.13
CA LEU A 139 1.47 -18.61 -14.68
C LEU A 139 0.64 -17.88 -15.74
N ALA A 140 -0.57 -18.37 -15.99
CA ALA A 140 -1.54 -17.75 -16.87
C ALA A 140 -2.28 -16.59 -16.18
N ALA A 141 -2.48 -16.67 -14.87
CA ALA A 141 -3.14 -15.63 -14.07
C ALA A 141 -2.72 -15.71 -12.59
N ILE A 142 -2.79 -14.55 -11.92
CA ILE A 142 -2.62 -14.42 -10.48
C ILE A 142 -3.85 -13.67 -9.95
N PHE A 143 -4.55 -14.25 -8.97
CA PHE A 143 -5.76 -13.67 -8.40
C PHE A 143 -5.51 -13.14 -6.98
N ASN A 144 -6.13 -12.01 -6.64
CA ASN A 144 -6.19 -11.58 -5.25
C ASN A 144 -7.23 -12.44 -4.50
N LYS A 145 -6.82 -13.14 -3.44
CA LYS A 145 -7.65 -14.11 -2.69
C LYS A 145 -9.01 -13.55 -2.28
N PHE A 146 -9.03 -12.33 -1.75
CA PHE A 146 -10.22 -11.76 -1.12
C PHE A 146 -11.04 -10.84 -2.03
N GLU A 147 -10.49 -10.43 -3.17
CA GLU A 147 -11.14 -9.49 -4.09
C GLU A 147 -11.59 -10.14 -5.41
N SER A 148 -11.15 -11.37 -5.70
CA SER A 148 -11.44 -12.04 -6.98
C SER A 148 -12.71 -12.91 -6.97
N GLY A 149 -13.53 -12.84 -5.91
CA GLY A 149 -14.73 -13.67 -5.78
C GLY A 149 -14.46 -15.17 -5.60
N LEU A 150 -13.24 -15.53 -5.19
CA LEU A 150 -12.85 -16.92 -4.95
C LEU A 150 -13.56 -17.45 -3.69
N VAL A 151 -14.24 -18.59 -3.84
CA VAL A 151 -14.84 -19.31 -2.70
C VAL A 151 -13.81 -20.20 -2.00
N TYR A 152 -12.85 -20.75 -2.76
CA TYR A 152 -11.79 -21.60 -2.26
C TYR A 152 -10.55 -21.50 -3.15
N ALA A 153 -9.38 -21.46 -2.53
CA ALA A 153 -8.09 -21.67 -3.17
C ALA A 153 -7.24 -22.50 -2.21
N SER A 154 -6.57 -23.53 -2.70
CA SER A 154 -5.67 -24.33 -1.87
C SER A 154 -4.37 -23.57 -1.59
N ASP A 155 -3.75 -23.83 -0.44
CA ASP A 155 -2.46 -23.21 -0.08
C ASP A 155 -1.34 -23.59 -1.07
N ALA A 156 -1.50 -24.68 -1.82
CA ALA A 156 -0.55 -25.13 -2.83
C ALA A 156 -0.39 -24.16 -4.02
N ILE A 157 -1.37 -23.29 -4.25
CA ILE A 157 -1.32 -22.26 -5.30
C ILE A 157 -1.18 -20.84 -4.72
N ASP A 158 -1.00 -20.72 -3.40
CA ASP A 158 -0.72 -19.46 -2.75
C ASP A 158 0.77 -19.11 -2.85
N ILE A 159 1.06 -17.99 -3.52
CA ILE A 159 2.43 -17.49 -3.68
C ILE A 159 2.70 -16.23 -2.84
N THR A 160 1.82 -15.91 -1.88
CA THR A 160 1.90 -14.68 -1.06
C THR A 160 3.28 -14.51 -0.41
N ASP A 161 3.80 -15.55 0.24
CA ASP A 161 5.10 -15.45 0.92
C ASP A 161 6.27 -15.32 -0.07
N THR A 162 6.14 -15.90 -1.27
CA THR A 162 7.09 -15.70 -2.37
C THR A 162 7.09 -14.24 -2.84
N VAL A 163 5.90 -13.65 -3.00
CA VAL A 163 5.76 -12.23 -3.37
C VAL A 163 6.34 -11.33 -2.29
N ILE A 164 6.06 -11.58 -1.00
CA ILE A 164 6.64 -10.81 0.13
C ILE A 164 8.16 -10.82 0.06
N LYS A 165 8.76 -12.01 -0.11
CA LYS A 165 10.21 -12.14 -0.21
C LYS A 165 10.77 -11.35 -1.38
N ARG A 166 10.23 -11.54 -2.58
CA ARG A 166 10.70 -10.86 -3.80
C ARG A 166 10.51 -9.35 -3.73
N PHE A 167 9.43 -8.89 -3.10
CA PHE A 167 9.14 -7.48 -2.89
C PHE A 167 10.09 -6.84 -1.88
N ASN A 168 10.41 -7.53 -0.79
CA ASN A 168 11.43 -7.09 0.16
C ASN A 168 12.81 -6.99 -0.51
N ASP A 169 13.19 -7.97 -1.34
CA ASP A 169 14.46 -7.94 -2.06
C ASP A 169 14.52 -6.77 -3.06
N ALA A 170 13.43 -6.51 -3.78
CA ALA A 170 13.34 -5.40 -4.74
C ALA A 170 13.39 -4.01 -4.06
N THR A 171 12.85 -3.89 -2.85
CA THR A 171 12.77 -2.62 -2.11
C THR A 171 13.94 -2.42 -1.14
N ALA A 172 14.72 -3.45 -0.83
CA ALA A 172 15.93 -3.37 -0.02
C ALA A 172 16.98 -2.41 -0.62
N SER A 173 17.03 -2.29 -1.96
CA SER A 173 17.93 -1.36 -2.65
C SER A 173 17.49 0.11 -2.60
N GLU A 174 16.28 0.40 -2.12
CA GLU A 174 15.76 1.78 -1.96
C GLU A 174 15.74 2.23 -0.49
N THR A 175 16.15 1.38 0.44
CA THR A 175 16.40 1.83 1.82
C THR A 175 17.68 2.68 1.76
N PRO A 176 17.65 3.98 2.13
CA PRO A 176 18.90 4.70 2.31
C PRO A 176 19.67 3.93 3.38
N ALA A 177 20.84 3.43 3.02
CA ALA A 177 21.77 2.86 3.97
C ALA A 177 21.85 3.83 5.17
N PRO A 178 21.72 3.36 6.42
CA PRO A 178 21.89 4.22 7.57
C PRO A 178 23.23 4.92 7.39
N ALA A 179 23.19 6.25 7.32
CA ALA A 179 24.35 7.09 7.08
C ALA A 179 25.51 6.53 7.89
N ALA A 180 26.48 5.97 7.17
CA ALA A 180 27.66 5.38 7.77
C ALA A 180 28.24 6.45 8.71
N ALA A 181 28.19 6.17 10.00
CA ALA A 181 28.74 7.04 11.02
C ALA A 181 30.19 7.31 10.65
N THR A 182 30.45 8.52 10.16
CA THR A 182 31.78 9.02 9.90
C THR A 182 32.48 9.11 11.25
N LYS A 183 33.16 8.03 11.63
CA LYS A 183 34.21 8.08 12.66
C LYS A 183 35.29 9.02 12.11
N LYS A 184 35.23 10.29 12.52
CA LYS A 184 36.38 11.18 12.47
C LYS A 184 37.42 10.61 13.44
N GLN A 185 38.53 10.16 12.89
CA GLN A 185 39.82 10.10 13.57
C GLN A 185 40.33 11.53 13.78
#